data_AF-A0A284QNJ9-F1
#
_entry.id   AF-A0A284QNJ9-F1
#
_cell.length_a   1.000
_cell.length_b   1.000
_cell.length_c   1.000
_cell.angle_alpha   90.00
_cell.angle_beta   90.00
_cell.angle_gamma   90.00
#
_symmetry.space_group_name_H-M   'P 1'
#
loop_
_entity.id
_entity.type
_entity.pdbx_description
1 polymer ?
#
loop_
_entity_poly.entity_id
_entity_poly.type
_entity_poly.pdbx_seq_one_letter_code
_entity_poly.pdbx_strand_id
1 'polypeptide(L)'
;MWHLSDIRQLAIKYLHQDAKLDSVERVVLAKAYSVSSWLRIGYLGLVKRAQSMSVEEAEQIGFQSAIQIYQVREDAVVKQAGNRGYVKYNGTLTDHDVQVVFDKVFQEEFRLADAASQRYLDA
;
A
#
# COMPACT_ATOMS: atom_id res chain seq x y z
N MET A 1 -8.25 17.38 27.25
CA MET A 1 -7.84 17.40 25.84
C MET A 1 -9.10 17.36 25.00
N TRP A 2 -9.23 18.23 24.00
CA TRP A 2 -10.40 18.25 23.12
C TRP A 2 -10.44 16.97 22.29
N HIS A 3 -11.64 16.48 21.95
CA HIS A 3 -11.99 15.24 21.22
C HIS A 3 -11.39 15.08 19.80
N LEU A 4 -10.13 15.47 19.60
CA LEU A 4 -9.43 15.43 18.32
C LEU A 4 -9.20 13.98 17.87
N SER A 5 -9.02 13.05 18.81
CA SER A 5 -8.88 11.61 18.55
C SER A 5 -10.18 11.02 17.97
N ASP A 6 -11.35 11.44 18.49
CA ASP A 6 -12.66 11.02 17.98
C ASP A 6 -12.93 11.58 16.57
N ILE A 7 -12.60 12.86 16.33
CA ILE A 7 -12.74 13.51 15.02
C ILE A 7 -11.82 12.84 13.99
N ARG A 8 -10.58 12.51 14.38
CA ARG A 8 -9.63 11.80 13.52
C ARG A 8 -10.14 10.40 13.16
N GLN A 9 -10.63 9.64 14.13
CA GLN A 9 -11.19 8.30 13.89
C GLN A 9 -12.39 8.39 12.95
N LEU A 10 -13.26 9.40 13.14
CA LEU A 10 -14.40 9.64 12.27
C LEU A 10 -13.97 9.97 10.84
N ALA A 11 -13.00 10.87 10.66
CA ALA A 11 -12.45 11.22 9.35
C ALA A 11 -11.81 10.01 8.66
N ILE A 12 -11.05 9.19 9.38
CA ILE A 12 -10.47 7.95 8.85
C ILE A 12 -11.57 6.98 8.41
N LYS A 13 -12.63 6.83 9.20
CA LYS A 13 -13.76 5.95 8.84
C LYS A 13 -14.43 6.42 7.55
N TYR A 14 -14.75 7.71 7.43
CA TYR A 14 -15.41 8.27 6.24
C TYR A 14 -14.52 8.19 5.00
N LEU A 15 -13.24 8.58 5.10
CA LEU A 15 -12.31 8.51 3.97
C LEU A 15 -11.98 7.08 3.55
N HIS A 16 -12.11 6.11 4.46
CA HIS A 16 -11.96 4.70 4.15
C HIS A 16 -13.17 4.13 3.38
N GLN A 17 -14.39 4.54 3.74
CA GLN A 17 -15.64 3.98 3.19
C GLN A 17 -16.14 4.72 1.95
N ASP A 18 -16.11 6.04 1.97
CA ASP A 18 -16.87 6.88 1.03
C ASP A 18 -15.97 7.62 0.02
N ALA A 19 -14.71 7.89 0.38
CA ALA A 19 -13.80 8.56 -0.53
C ALA A 19 -13.21 7.55 -1.53
N LYS A 20 -13.46 7.78 -2.83
CA LYS A 20 -12.81 7.08 -3.94
C LYS A 20 -11.36 7.56 -4.09
N LEU A 21 -10.56 7.43 -3.04
CA LEU A 21 -9.13 7.69 -3.11
C LEU A 21 -8.47 6.67 -4.03
N ASP A 22 -7.69 7.14 -4.99
CA ASP A 22 -6.83 6.26 -5.75
C ASP A 22 -5.70 5.69 -4.86
N SER A 23 -4.94 4.74 -5.39
CA SER A 23 -3.93 4.06 -4.59
C SER A 23 -2.73 4.95 -4.22
N VAL A 24 -2.38 5.94 -5.05
CA VAL A 24 -1.30 6.91 -4.79
C VAL A 24 -1.76 7.88 -3.72
N GLU A 25 -2.93 8.49 -3.88
CA GLU A 25 -3.53 9.40 -2.90
C GLU A 25 -3.64 8.75 -1.52
N ARG A 26 -4.10 7.50 -1.49
CA ARG A 26 -4.22 6.73 -0.26
C ARG A 26 -2.87 6.53 0.43
N VAL A 27 -1.80 6.24 -0.31
CA VAL A 27 -0.45 6.11 0.25
C VAL A 27 0.05 7.43 0.81
N VAL A 28 -0.10 8.53 0.05
CA VAL A 28 0.35 9.85 0.46
C VAL A 28 -0.32 10.26 1.77
N LEU A 29 -1.64 10.13 1.85
CA LEU A 29 -2.40 10.41 3.08
C LEU A 29 -2.03 9.47 4.22
N ALA A 30 -1.84 8.18 3.94
CA ALA A 30 -1.46 7.20 4.94
C ALA A 30 -0.11 7.53 5.60
N LYS A 31 0.88 7.95 4.80
CA LYS A 31 2.19 8.39 5.30
C LYS A 31 2.07 9.70 6.09
N ALA A 32 1.39 10.69 5.53
CA ALA A 32 1.22 12.00 6.16
C ALA A 32 0.52 11.92 7.52
N TYR A 33 -0.48 11.04 7.64
CA TYR A 33 -1.30 10.93 8.83
C TYR A 33 -1.05 9.66 9.65
N SER A 34 -0.06 8.83 9.31
CA SER A 34 0.24 7.56 10.00
C SER A 34 -1.00 6.65 10.16
N VAL A 35 -1.69 6.39 9.04
CA VAL A 35 -2.84 5.47 8.99
C VAL A 35 -2.39 4.16 8.34
N SER A 36 -1.95 3.20 9.16
CA SER A 36 -1.26 2.01 8.65
C SER A 36 -2.13 1.12 7.75
N SER A 37 -3.43 1.02 8.05
CA SER A 37 -4.39 0.28 7.22
C SER A 37 -4.48 0.86 5.80
N TRP A 38 -4.48 2.18 5.66
CA TRP A 38 -4.49 2.84 4.35
C TRP A 38 -3.19 2.61 3.60
N LEU A 39 -2.05 2.62 4.29
CA LEU A 39 -0.75 2.37 3.68
C LEU A 39 -0.71 0.99 3.03
N ARG A 40 -1.13 -0.03 3.78
CA ARG A 40 -1.19 -1.44 3.31
C ARG A 40 -2.10 -1.58 2.10
N ILE A 41 -3.30 -1.00 2.16
CA ILE A 41 -4.28 -1.07 1.06
C ILE A 41 -3.77 -0.31 -0.17
N GLY A 42 -3.17 0.86 0.02
CA GLY A 42 -2.61 1.68 -1.06
C GLY A 42 -1.46 0.96 -1.78
N TYR A 43 -0.51 0.40 -1.04
CA TYR A 43 0.58 -0.40 -1.61
C TYR A 43 0.09 -1.65 -2.33
N LEU A 44 -0.85 -2.40 -1.73
CA LEU A 44 -1.41 -3.58 -2.38
C LEU A 44 -2.14 -3.20 -3.68
N GLY A 45 -2.85 -2.08 -3.68
CA GLY A 45 -3.47 -1.50 -4.88
C GLY A 45 -2.45 -1.19 -5.97
N LEU A 46 -1.34 -0.53 -5.63
CA LEU A 46 -0.27 -0.19 -6.59
C LEU A 46 0.48 -1.42 -7.12
N VAL A 47 0.68 -2.44 -6.28
CA VAL A 47 1.28 -3.71 -6.70
C VAL A 47 0.38 -4.42 -7.71
N LYS A 48 -0.93 -4.49 -7.47
CA LYS A 48 -1.87 -5.22 -8.32
C LYS A 48 -2.34 -4.43 -9.55
N ARG A 49 -2.09 -3.11 -9.59
CA ARG A 49 -2.50 -2.23 -10.68
C ARG A 49 -1.85 -2.68 -11.99
N ALA A 50 -2.67 -2.83 -13.04
CA ALA A 50 -2.18 -3.20 -14.37
C ALA A 50 -1.18 -2.17 -14.92
N GLN A 51 -1.48 -0.88 -14.74
CA GLN A 51 -0.62 0.23 -15.16
C GLN A 51 0.66 0.31 -14.31
N SER A 52 1.78 0.59 -14.96
CA SER A 52 3.04 0.96 -14.28
C SER A 52 2.87 2.25 -13.47
N MET A 53 3.78 2.47 -12.53
CA MET A 53 3.83 3.73 -11.79
C MET A 53 4.59 4.77 -12.61
N SER A 54 4.09 5.99 -12.71
CA SER A 54 4.85 7.09 -13.33
C SER A 54 5.98 7.54 -12.41
N VAL A 55 6.91 8.35 -12.95
CA VAL A 55 8.01 8.91 -12.14
C VAL A 55 7.46 9.90 -11.10
N GLU A 56 6.44 10.67 -11.47
CA GLU A 56 5.77 11.64 -10.61
C GLU A 56 5.04 10.92 -9.45
N GLU A 57 4.33 9.83 -9.73
CA GLU A 57 3.71 9.00 -8.69
C GLU A 57 4.77 8.39 -7.76
N ALA A 58 5.91 7.94 -8.31
CA ALA A 58 7.02 7.39 -7.53
C ALA A 58 7.66 8.43 -6.61
N GLU A 59 7.78 9.68 -7.06
CA GLU A 59 8.25 10.79 -6.26
C GLU A 59 7.27 11.09 -5.11
N GLN A 60 5.97 11.15 -5.40
CA GLN A 60 4.93 11.44 -4.40
C GLN A 60 4.90 10.43 -3.26
N ILE A 61 5.04 9.14 -3.56
CA ILE A 61 5.06 8.09 -2.52
C ILE A 61 6.44 7.88 -1.91
N GLY A 62 7.48 8.43 -2.52
CA GLY A 62 8.89 8.21 -2.17
C GLY A 62 9.52 7.07 -2.96
N PHE A 63 10.68 7.35 -3.58
CA PHE A 63 11.37 6.42 -4.48
C PHE A 63 11.70 5.07 -3.86
N GLN A 64 12.07 5.01 -2.57
CA GLN A 64 12.35 3.75 -1.90
C GLN A 64 11.12 2.82 -1.91
N SER A 65 9.96 3.34 -1.50
CA SER A 65 8.71 2.58 -1.50
C SER A 65 8.27 2.23 -2.93
N ALA A 66 8.49 3.12 -3.90
CA ALA A 66 8.23 2.84 -5.31
C ALA A 66 9.07 1.66 -5.83
N ILE A 67 10.37 1.63 -5.53
CA ILE A 67 11.27 0.51 -5.88
C ILE A 67 10.80 -0.79 -5.23
N GLN A 68 10.40 -0.75 -3.95
CA GLN A 68 9.85 -1.91 -3.26
C GLN A 68 8.55 -2.42 -3.91
N ILE A 69 7.67 -1.53 -4.37
CA ILE A 69 6.47 -1.91 -5.13
C ILE A 69 6.87 -2.62 -6.43
N TYR A 70 7.85 -2.09 -7.16
CA TYR A 70 8.36 -2.73 -8.37
C TYR A 70 8.98 -4.10 -8.10
N GLN A 71 9.73 -4.24 -7.01
CA GLN A 71 10.31 -5.52 -6.60
C GLN A 71 9.23 -6.58 -6.35
N VAL A 72 8.15 -6.23 -5.65
CA VAL A 72 7.03 -7.16 -5.42
C VAL A 72 6.35 -7.55 -6.73
N ARG A 73 6.14 -6.58 -7.64
CA ARG A 73 5.53 -6.83 -8.96
C ARG A 73 6.38 -7.78 -9.81
N GLU A 74 7.68 -7.55 -9.85
CA GLU A 74 8.63 -8.37 -10.60
C GLU A 74 8.68 -9.81 -10.06
N ASP A 75 8.86 -9.97 -8.74
CA ASP A 75 8.89 -11.29 -8.10
C ASP A 75 7.60 -12.10 -8.35
N ALA A 76 6.44 -11.44 -8.30
CA ALA A 76 5.16 -12.09 -8.55
C ALA A 76 5.03 -12.58 -9.99
N VAL A 77 5.49 -11.77 -10.97
CA VAL A 77 5.53 -12.16 -12.39
C VAL A 77 6.48 -13.34 -12.61
N VAL A 78 7.68 -13.32 -12.01
CA VAL A 78 8.65 -14.41 -12.13
C VAL A 78 8.09 -15.72 -11.56
N LYS A 79 7.49 -15.68 -10.36
CA LYS A 79 6.87 -16.87 -9.74
C LYS A 79 5.73 -17.44 -10.59
N GLN A 80 4.90 -16.57 -11.15
CA GLN A 80 3.78 -16.99 -12.00
C GLN A 80 4.29 -17.68 -13.28
N ALA A 81 5.33 -17.13 -13.91
CA ALA A 81 5.94 -17.72 -15.10
C ALA A 81 6.59 -19.11 -14.84
N GLY A 82 7.21 -19.28 -13.67
CA GLY A 82 7.81 -20.56 -13.26
C GLY A 82 6.79 -21.66 -12.91
N ASN A 83 5.64 -21.29 -12.34
CA ASN A 83 4.61 -22.26 -11.92
C ASN A 83 3.59 -22.62 -13.01
N ARG A 84 3.42 -21.78 -14.03
CA ARG A 84 2.38 -21.90 -15.05
C ARG A 84 3.00 -21.69 -16.43
N GLY A 85 3.62 -22.74 -16.98
CA GLY A 85 4.29 -22.69 -18.28
C GLY A 85 3.53 -21.87 -19.33
N TYR A 86 4.19 -20.86 -19.90
CA TYR A 86 3.69 -19.94 -20.94
C TYR A 86 2.22 -19.48 -20.78
N VAL A 87 1.70 -19.30 -19.56
CA VAL A 87 0.38 -18.67 -19.40
C VAL A 87 0.54 -17.17 -19.64
N LYS A 88 -0.11 -16.67 -20.71
CA LYS A 88 -0.15 -15.25 -21.06
C LYS A 88 -0.59 -14.44 -19.83
N TYR A 89 0.30 -13.57 -19.34
CA TYR A 89 0.00 -12.60 -18.30
C TYR A 89 -1.21 -11.76 -18.74
N ASN A 90 -2.31 -11.85 -17.99
CA ASN A 90 -3.56 -11.15 -18.28
C ASN A 90 -3.62 -9.76 -17.64
N GLY A 91 -2.51 -9.25 -17.10
CA GLY A 91 -2.43 -7.88 -16.60
C GLY A 91 -2.81 -7.68 -15.13
N THR A 92 -3.17 -8.72 -14.38
CA THR A 92 -3.67 -8.55 -13.00
C THR A 92 -3.12 -9.61 -12.04
N LEU A 93 -2.37 -9.16 -11.03
CA LEU A 93 -1.87 -10.00 -9.94
C LEU A 93 -2.99 -10.25 -8.91
N THR A 94 -3.12 -11.48 -8.42
CA THR A 94 -4.03 -11.80 -7.31
C THR A 94 -3.35 -11.55 -5.95
N ASP A 95 -4.14 -11.46 -4.87
CA ASP A 95 -3.58 -11.30 -3.52
C ASP A 95 -2.65 -12.47 -3.17
N HIS A 96 -3.01 -13.70 -3.55
CA HIS A 96 -2.19 -14.88 -3.31
C HIS A 96 -0.82 -14.79 -3.99
N ASP A 97 -0.74 -14.21 -5.19
CA ASP A 97 0.51 -14.10 -5.95
C ASP A 97 1.51 -13.16 -5.26
N VAL A 98 1.03 -12.17 -4.50
CA VAL A 98 1.85 -11.08 -3.97
C VAL A 98 2.05 -11.14 -2.45
N GLN A 99 1.10 -11.70 -1.68
CA GLN A 99 1.03 -11.56 -0.22
C GLN A 99 2.35 -11.87 0.50
N VAL A 100 2.97 -13.01 0.19
CA VAL A 100 4.19 -13.46 0.87
C VAL A 100 5.37 -12.51 0.63
N VAL A 101 5.53 -12.02 -0.60
CA VAL A 101 6.63 -11.10 -0.94
C VAL A 101 6.31 -9.71 -0.42
N PHE A 102 5.05 -9.29 -0.55
CA PHE A 102 4.54 -8.01 -0.07
C PHE A 102 4.80 -7.80 1.42
N ASP A 103 4.35 -8.75 2.25
CA ASP A 103 4.52 -8.63 3.70
C ASP A 103 5.99 -8.66 4.12
N LYS A 104 6.82 -9.43 3.39
CA LYS A 104 8.27 -9.48 3.62
C LYS A 104 8.95 -8.15 3.26
N VAL A 105 8.67 -7.61 2.08
CA VAL A 105 9.34 -6.40 1.55
C VAL A 105 8.97 -5.17 2.37
N PHE A 106 7.71 -5.04 2.77
CA PHE A 106 7.21 -3.88 3.52
C PHE A 106 7.18 -4.08 5.03
N GLN A 107 7.74 -5.18 5.55
CA GLN A 107 7.65 -5.55 6.97
C GLN A 107 8.05 -4.40 7.90
N GLU A 108 9.20 -3.77 7.65
CA GLU A 108 9.71 -2.71 8.52
C GLU A 108 8.90 -1.41 8.38
N GLU A 109 8.52 -1.03 7.17
CA GLU A 109 7.69 0.16 6.95
C GLU A 109 6.32 0.02 7.62
N PHE A 110 5.73 -1.18 7.55
CA PHE A 110 4.49 -1.49 8.23
C PHE A 110 4.65 -1.50 9.75
N ARG A 111 5.75 -2.05 10.28
CA ARG A 111 6.04 -2.00 11.73
C ARG A 111 6.12 -0.56 12.24
N LEU A 112 6.81 0.32 11.51
CA LEU A 112 6.93 1.74 11.85
C LEU A 112 5.57 2.45 11.74
N ALA A 113 4.80 2.16 10.69
CA ALA A 113 3.47 2.75 10.50
C ALA A 113 2.49 2.34 11.61
N ASP A 114 2.48 1.07 12.02
CA ASP A 114 1.64 0.57 13.11
C ASP A 114 2.03 1.22 14.44
N ALA A 115 3.33 1.32 14.74
CA ALA A 115 3.82 2.00 15.95
C ALA A 115 3.45 3.49 15.96
N ALA A 116 3.52 4.17 14.82
CA ALA A 116 3.09 5.57 14.69
C ALA A 116 1.57 5.71 14.86
N SER A 117 0.79 4.81 14.25
CA SER A 117 -0.68 4.82 14.35
C SER A 117 -1.13 4.64 15.81
N GLN A 118 -0.51 3.72 16.54
CA GLN A 118 -0.83 3.47 17.95
C GLN A 118 -0.58 4.70 18.82
N ARG A 119 0.52 5.43 18.60
CA ARG A 119 0.80 6.69 19.31
C ARG A 119 -0.29 7.74 19.14
N TYR A 120 -0.99 7.76 18.00
CA TYR A 120 -2.11 8.67 17.78
C TYR A 120 -3.42 8.23 18.45
N LEU A 121 -3.54 6.95 18.81
CA LEU A 121 -4.69 6.44 19.56
C LEU A 121 -4.52 6.66 21.06
N ASP A 122 -3.27 6.65 21.54
CA ASP A 122 -2.93 6.78 22.96
C ASP A 122 -2.79 8.24 23.44
N ALA A 123 -2.83 9.22 22.52
CA ALA A 123 -2.72 10.66 22.77
C ALA A 123 -4.10 11.34 22.87
#